data_AF-A0A0B8P7F3-F1
#
_entry.id   AF-A0A0B8P7F3-F1
#
_cell.length_a   1.000
_cell.length_b   1.000
_cell.length_c   1.000
_cell.angle_alpha   90.00
_cell.angle_beta   90.00
_cell.angle_gamma   90.00
#
_symmetry.space_group_name_H-M   'P 1'
#
loop_
_entity.id
_entity.type
_entity.pdbx_description
1 polymer ?
#
loop_
_entity_poly.entity_id
_entity_poly.type
_entity_poly.pdbx_seq_one_letter_code
_entity_poly.pdbx_strand_id
1 'polypeptide(L)' 'MLEIFEATRKLVGVDFPILIKLTATEFFEGGLTFGETRKICKKLEQVGADALIISGNIHARP' A
#
# COMPACT_ATOMS: atom_id res chain seq x y z
N MET A 1 2.51 -6.31 5.79
CA MET A 1 2.45 -5.83 4.38
C MET A 1 3.55 -6.46 3.52
N LEU A 2 4.83 -6.17 3.79
CA LEU A 2 5.94 -6.67 2.98
C LEU A 2 6.02 -8.21 2.95
N GLU A 3 5.88 -8.86 4.09
CA GLU A 3 5.83 -10.34 4.17
C GLU A 3 4.72 -10.95 3.29
N ILE A 4 3.54 -10.32 3.25
CA ILE A 4 2.42 -10.76 2.41
C ILE A 4 2.77 -10.58 0.93
N PHE A 5 3.36 -9.45 0.58
CA PHE A 5 3.79 -9.18 -0.79
C PHE A 5 4.85 -10.19 -1.24
N GLU A 6 5.89 -10.44 -0.43
CA GLU A 6 6.95 -11.40 -0.72
C GLU A 6 6.43 -12.83 -0.87
N ALA A 7 5.56 -13.26 0.05
CA ALA A 7 4.92 -14.58 -0.04
C ALA A 7 4.05 -14.70 -1.30
N THR A 8 3.30 -13.64 -1.65
CA THR A 8 2.48 -13.61 -2.86
C THR A 8 3.36 -13.65 -4.10
N ARG A 9 4.40 -12.81 -4.20
CA ARG A 9 5.34 -12.79 -5.32
C ARG A 9 6.02 -14.14 -5.52
N LYS A 10 6.41 -14.81 -4.43
CA LYS A 10 6.98 -16.16 -4.48
C LYS A 10 6.01 -17.20 -5.05
N LEU A 11 4.71 -17.05 -4.77
CA LEU A 11 3.68 -17.97 -5.23
C LEU A 11 3.32 -17.75 -6.71
N VAL A 12 3.19 -16.50 -7.14
CA VAL A 12 2.65 -16.17 -8.48
C VAL A 12 3.72 -15.94 -9.55
N GLY A 13 4.99 -15.78 -9.15
CA GLY A 13 6.08 -15.47 -10.08
C GLY A 13 6.12 -14.00 -10.51
N VAL A 14 7.11 -13.62 -11.31
CA VAL A 14 7.32 -12.22 -11.73
C VAL A 14 6.39 -11.75 -12.84
N ASP A 15 5.86 -12.67 -13.65
CA ASP A 15 5.01 -12.34 -14.80
C ASP A 15 3.54 -12.04 -14.42
N PHE A 16 3.18 -12.27 -13.16
CA PHE A 16 1.86 -11.95 -12.64
C PHE A 16 1.86 -10.57 -11.98
N PRO A 17 1.09 -9.57 -12.46
CA PRO A 17 1.05 -8.24 -11.87
C PRO A 17 0.43 -8.25 -10.46
N ILE A 18 1.12 -7.64 -9.50
CA ILE A 18 0.64 -7.42 -8.13
C ILE A 18 0.45 -5.93 -7.91
N LEU A 19 -0.82 -5.54 -7.78
CA LEU A 19 -1.22 -4.16 -7.49
C LEU A 19 -1.56 -4.04 -6.01
N ILE A 20 -1.16 -2.93 -5.41
CA ILE A 20 -1.37 -2.69 -3.98
C ILE A 20 -2.28 -1.48 -3.79
N LYS A 21 -3.40 -1.70 -3.09
CA LYS A 21 -4.30 -0.61 -2.70
C LYS A 21 -3.92 -0.05 -1.33
N LEU A 22 -3.79 1.27 -1.24
CA LEU A 22 -3.49 2.01 0.00
C LEU A 22 -4.45 3.18 0.21
N THR A 23 -4.61 3.60 1.47
CA THR A 23 -5.21 4.88 1.84
C THR A 23 -4.10 5.94 1.93
N ALA A 24 -4.29 7.10 1.31
CA ALA A 24 -3.32 8.19 1.26
C ALA A 24 -3.11 8.87 2.61
N THR A 25 -4.18 9.04 3.37
CA THR A 25 -4.19 9.67 4.69
C THR A 25 -5.41 9.18 5.45
N GLU A 26 -5.21 8.84 6.70
CA GLU A 26 -6.26 8.50 7.64
C GLU A 26 -6.56 9.75 8.47
N PHE A 27 -7.74 10.33 8.27
CA PHE A 27 -8.12 11.65 8.80
C PHE A 27 -8.63 11.59 10.25
N PHE A 28 -7.96 10.82 11.11
CA PHE A 28 -8.28 10.70 12.54
C PHE A 28 -7.00 10.70 13.37
N GLU A 29 -7.11 10.99 14.67
CA GLU A 29 -5.96 11.02 15.58
C GLU A 29 -5.28 9.65 15.68
N GLY A 30 -3.96 9.61 15.49
CA GLY A 30 -3.20 8.37 15.42
C GLY A 30 -3.32 7.62 14.09
N GLY A 31 -4.04 8.17 13.11
CA GLY A 31 -4.10 7.65 11.75
C GLY A 31 -2.83 7.93 10.95
N LEU A 32 -2.63 7.15 9.89
CA LEU A 32 -1.54 7.27 8.93
C LEU A 32 -1.55 8.63 8.21
N THR A 33 -0.43 9.35 8.26
CA THR A 33 -0.26 10.61 7.53
C THR A 33 0.12 10.37 6.06
N PHE A 34 -0.05 11.40 5.22
CA PHE A 34 0.43 11.37 3.84
C PHE A 34 1.95 11.14 3.75
N GLY A 35 2.72 11.75 4.66
CA GLY A 35 4.17 11.61 4.71
C GLY A 35 4.61 10.18 5.01
N GLU A 36 3.91 9.49 5.92
CA GLU A 36 4.16 8.08 6.24
C GLU A 36 3.75 7.17 5.09
N THR A 37 2.59 7.42 4.48
CA THR A 37 2.14 6.68 3.29
C THR A 37 3.16 6.75 2.17
N ARG A 38 3.76 7.92 1.90
CA ARG A 38 4.83 8.05 0.91
C ARG A 38 6.03 7.15 1.19
N LYS A 39 6.42 7.00 2.46
CA LYS A 39 7.51 6.09 2.86
C LYS A 39 7.12 4.63 2.59
N ILE A 40 5.86 4.27 2.82
CA ILE A 40 5.32 2.93 2.50
C ILE A 40 5.37 2.71 0.99
N CYS A 41 4.87 3.65 0.18
CA CYS A 41 4.91 3.56 -1.28
C CYS A 41 6.32 3.33 -1.81
N LYS A 42 7.32 4.02 -1.26
CA LYS A 42 8.74 3.84 -1.63
C LYS A 42 9.26 2.44 -1.30
N LYS A 43 8.88 1.86 -0.17
CA LYS A 43 9.24 0.48 0.17
C LYS A 43 8.58 -0.52 -0.78
N LEU A 44 7.32 -0.29 -1.15
CA LEU A 44 6.59 -1.15 -2.07
C LEU A 44 7.16 -1.12 -3.50
N GLU A 45 7.57 0.05 -3.98
CA GLU A 45 8.34 0.20 -5.22
C GLU A 45 9.65 -0.59 -5.16
N GLN A 46 10.41 -0.49 -4.06
CA GLN A 46 11.69 -1.19 -3.89
C GLN A 46 11.56 -2.72 -3.93
N VAL A 47 10.47 -3.28 -3.41
CA VAL A 47 10.23 -4.74 -3.45
C VAL A 47 9.58 -5.21 -4.75
N GLY A 48 9.24 -4.31 -5.67
CA GLY A 48 8.74 -4.66 -7.00
C GLY A 48 7.22 -4.81 -7.11
N ALA A 49 6.45 -4.00 -6.36
CA ALA A 49 5.02 -3.84 -6.63
C ALA A 49 4.80 -3.18 -7.99
N ASP A 50 3.88 -3.71 -8.80
CA ASP A 50 3.72 -3.30 -10.19
C ASP A 50 2.89 -2.02 -10.33
N ALA A 51 1.94 -1.79 -9.41
CA ALA A 51 1.26 -0.50 -9.30
C ALA A 51 0.74 -0.24 -7.88
N LEU A 52 0.54 1.04 -7.59
CA LEU A 52 -0.09 1.51 -6.36
C LEU A 52 -1.45 2.13 -6.68
N ILE A 53 -2.50 1.60 -6.08
CA ILE A 53 -3.87 2.11 -6.18
C ILE A 53 -4.13 2.95 -4.94
N ILE A 54 -4.15 4.27 -5.10
CA ILE A 54 -4.31 5.19 -3.98
C ILE A 54 -5.77 5.59 -3.83
N SER A 55 -6.29 5.45 -2.62
CA SER A 55 -7.59 5.96 -2.20
C SER A 55 -7.42 6.98 -1.09
N GLY A 56 -8.43 7.80 -0.84
CA GLY A 56 -8.46 8.71 0.30
C GLY A 56 -9.91 8.89 0.69
N ASN A 57 -10.31 8.32 1.83
CA ASN A 57 -11.67 8.46 2.31
C ASN A 57 -11.64 8.80 3.81
N ILE A 58 -12.56 9.67 4.19
CA ILE A 58 -13.04 9.82 5.55
C ILE A 58 -14.20 8.85 5.68
N HIS A 59 -13.97 7.66 6.24
CA HIS A 59 -15.06 6.92 6.89
C HIS A 59 -15.40 7.59 8.23
N ALA A 60 -15.64 8.90 8.21
CA ALA A 60 -16.38 9.56 9.26
C ALA A 60 -17.85 9.21 9.01
N ARG A 61 -18.28 8.04 9.50
CA ARG A 61 -19.71 7.90 9.82
C ARG A 61 -19.97 8.83 11.02
N PRO A 62 -21.04 9.64 10.98
CA PRO A 62 -21.48 10.36 12.17
C PRO A 62 -21.78 9.41 13.32
#